data_AF-A0A7K4LB75-F1
#
_entry.id   AF-A0A7K4LB75-F1
#
_cell.length_a   1.000
_cell.length_b   1.000
_cell.length_c   1.000
_cell.angle_alpha   90.00
_cell.angle_beta   90.00
_cell.angle_gamma   90.00
#
_symmetry.space_group_name_H-M   'P 1'
#
loop_
_entity.id
_entity.type
_entity.pdbx_description
1 polymer ?
#
loop_
_entity_poly.entity_id
_entity_poly.type
_entity_poly.pdbx_seq_one_letter_code
_entity_poly.pdbx_strand_id
1 'polypeptide(L)'
;CVILPFQTLVFSWDGTVSLLDTTTSHIICYFNTPPSHAVASPWQPVFTVDPADQCLILRGDKQQADILAQSTSSHSSIFLFDFNSYLLKESFPTEPDLPDKPLQDLPWMERCNNFFRD
;
A
#
# COMPACT_ATOMS: atom_id res chain seq x y z
N CYS A 1 1.29 2.81 -10.53
CA CYS A 1 2.23 3.17 -9.46
C CYS A 1 1.45 3.89 -8.39
N VAL A 2 1.21 3.27 -7.24
CA VAL A 2 0.67 3.99 -6.10
C VAL A 2 1.87 4.60 -5.39
N ILE A 3 1.95 5.92 -5.39
CA ILE A 3 3.07 6.65 -4.82
C ILE A 3 2.67 6.98 -3.39
N LEU A 4 3.21 6.23 -2.43
CA LEU A 4 3.28 6.67 -1.05
C LEU A 4 4.59 7.45 -0.93
N PRO A 5 4.58 8.79 -0.87
CA PRO A 5 5.81 9.56 -0.79
C PRO A 5 6.56 9.12 0.47
N PHE A 6 7.82 8.73 0.28
CA PHE A 6 8.72 8.27 1.34
C PHE A 6 8.29 7.02 2.12
N GLN A 7 7.30 6.26 1.66
CA GLN A 7 6.91 5.00 2.30
C GLN A 7 6.91 3.85 1.30
N THR A 8 7.29 2.66 1.75
CA THR A 8 7.35 1.47 0.91
C THR A 8 6.75 0.26 1.59
N LEU A 9 6.06 -0.57 0.81
CA LEU A 9 5.56 -1.87 1.28
C LEU A 9 6.68 -2.91 1.15
N VAL A 10 6.95 -3.61 2.25
CA VAL A 10 7.95 -4.68 2.32
C VAL A 10 7.22 -6.01 2.49
N PHE A 11 7.43 -6.92 1.54
CA PHE A 11 6.90 -8.29 1.58
C PHE A 11 8.02 -9.24 2.01
N SER A 12 7.82 -9.87 3.16
CA SER A 12 8.80 -10.77 3.76
C SER A 12 8.49 -12.24 3.44
N TRP A 13 9.52 -13.08 3.47
CA TRP A 13 9.44 -14.51 3.14
C TRP A 13 8.53 -15.33 4.07
N ASP A 14 8.30 -14.83 5.28
CA ASP A 14 7.39 -15.38 6.27
C ASP A 14 5.92 -14.98 6.00
N GLY A 15 5.64 -14.25 4.92
CA GLY A 15 4.32 -13.78 4.55
C GLY A 15 3.92 -12.47 5.24
N THR A 16 4.80 -11.90 6.06
CA THR A 16 4.56 -10.62 6.72
C THR A 16 4.66 -9.49 5.71
N VAL A 17 3.71 -8.56 5.78
CA VAL A 17 3.74 -7.30 5.00
C VAL A 17 3.89 -6.15 5.97
N SER A 18 4.82 -5.24 5.71
CA SER A 18 5.02 -4.06 6.55
C SER A 18 5.12 -2.79 5.72
N LEU A 19 4.80 -1.67 6.34
CA LEU A 19 4.99 -0.33 5.79
C LEU A 19 6.24 0.29 6.40
N LEU A 20 7.22 0.61 5.58
CA LEU A 20 8.49 1.19 5.98
C LEU A 20 8.54 2.65 5.57
N ASP A 21 8.89 3.53 6.51
CA ASP A 21 9.33 4.90 6.21
C ASP A 21 10.75 4.85 5.66
N THR A 22 10.93 5.29 4.41
CA THR A 22 12.23 5.31 3.72
C THR A 22 13.14 6.46 4.18
N THR A 23 12.60 7.48 4.83
CA THR A 23 13.37 8.60 5.41
C THR A 23 14.00 8.18 6.74
N THR A 24 13.20 7.57 7.62
CA THR A 24 13.67 7.14 8.95
C THR A 24 14.17 5.70 8.99
N SER A 25 13.93 4.91 7.94
CA SER A 25 14.18 3.46 7.89
C SER A 25 13.46 2.68 9.00
N HIS A 26 12.34 3.20 9.50
CA HIS A 26 11.55 2.60 10.57
C HIS A 26 10.26 1.98 10.03
N ILE A 27 9.88 0.84 10.61
CA ILE A 27 8.61 0.18 10.29
C ILE A 27 7.48 0.94 10.99
N ILE A 28 6.55 1.48 10.20
CA ILE A 28 5.38 2.20 10.69
C ILE A 28 4.33 1.20 11.20
N CYS A 29 4.04 0.15 10.43
CA CYS A 29 3.03 -0.85 10.78
C CYS A 29 3.20 -2.19 10.05
N TYR A 30 2.47 -3.20 10.52
CA TYR A 30 2.40 -4.54 9.95
C TYR A 30 0.96 -4.87 9.53
N PHE A 31 0.81 -5.46 8.34
CA PHE A 31 -0.44 -5.96 7.80
C PHE A 31 -0.46 -7.47 7.88
N ASN A 32 -1.15 -7.99 8.89
CA ASN A 32 -1.22 -9.42 9.15
C ASN A 32 -2.47 -10.00 8.51
N THR A 33 -2.28 -11.09 7.75
CA THR A 33 -3.40 -11.94 7.32
C THR A 33 -3.74 -12.94 8.45
N PRO A 34 -4.98 -13.46 8.52
CA PRO A 34 -5.31 -14.52 9.48
C PRO A 34 -4.41 -15.74 9.28
N PRO A 35 -4.11 -16.53 10.33
CA PRO A 35 -3.19 -17.69 10.23
C PRO A 35 -3.56 -18.74 9.17
N SER A 36 -4.82 -18.77 8.74
CA SER A 36 -5.31 -19.65 7.67
C SER A 36 -4.95 -19.18 6.27
N HIS A 37 -4.37 -17.99 6.12
CA HIS A 37 -4.01 -17.39 4.84
C HIS A 37 -2.56 -16.90 4.89
N ALA A 38 -1.92 -16.85 3.73
CA ALA A 38 -0.67 -16.13 3.53
C ALA A 38 -0.78 -15.28 2.29
N VAL A 39 0.00 -14.20 2.25
CA VAL A 39 0.21 -13.48 1.00
C VAL A 39 0.85 -14.44 0.01
N ALA A 40 0.49 -14.30 -1.27
CA ALA A 40 1.18 -14.99 -2.36
C ALA A 40 2.71 -14.77 -2.24
N SER A 41 3.48 -15.59 -2.97
CA SER A 41 4.96 -15.50 -2.99
C SER A 41 5.43 -14.03 -2.93
N PRO A 42 6.38 -13.68 -2.04
CA PRO A 42 6.88 -12.30 -1.91
C PRO A 42 7.42 -11.72 -3.22
N TRP A 43 7.74 -12.58 -4.18
CA TRP A 43 8.22 -12.24 -5.52
C TRP A 43 7.09 -11.86 -6.50
N GLN A 44 5.84 -12.21 -6.18
CA GLN A 44 4.65 -11.93 -6.97
C GLN A 44 3.43 -11.62 -6.06
N PRO A 45 3.53 -10.62 -5.17
CA PRO A 45 2.41 -10.23 -4.33
C PRO A 45 1.31 -9.59 -5.20
N VAL A 46 0.06 -9.91 -4.90
CA VAL A 46 -1.09 -9.27 -5.55
C VAL A 46 -1.70 -8.29 -4.55
N PHE A 47 -1.43 -7.00 -4.78
CA PHE A 47 -1.89 -5.92 -3.93
C PHE A 47 -2.19 -4.67 -4.75
N THR A 48 -3.01 -3.79 -4.19
CA THR A 48 -3.15 -2.41 -4.66
C THR A 48 -3.33 -1.50 -3.46
N VAL A 49 -2.96 -0.23 -3.61
CA VAL A 49 -3.22 0.80 -2.61
C VAL A 49 -4.17 1.80 -3.24
N ASP A 50 -5.27 2.10 -2.56
CA ASP A 50 -6.19 3.15 -2.96
C ASP A 50 -5.82 4.44 -2.22
N PRO A 51 -5.35 5.50 -2.91
CA PRO A 51 -5.04 6.77 -2.28
C PRO A 51 -6.29 7.57 -1.89
N ALA A 52 -7.44 7.36 -2.55
CA ALA A 52 -8.67 8.09 -2.24
C ALA A 52 -9.28 7.58 -0.94
N ASP A 53 -9.38 6.26 -0.80
CA ASP A 53 -9.88 5.61 0.41
C ASP A 53 -8.78 5.37 1.47
N GLN A 54 -7.53 5.72 1.15
CA GLN A 54 -6.34 5.49 1.98
C GLN A 54 -6.30 4.05 2.54
N CYS A 55 -6.39 3.06 1.66
CA CYS A 55 -6.39 1.67 2.08
C CYS A 55 -5.45 0.78 1.27
N LEU A 56 -4.91 -0.24 1.92
CA LEU A 56 -4.20 -1.35 1.28
C LEU A 56 -5.16 -2.50 1.05
N ILE A 57 -5.24 -2.95 -0.19
CA ILE A 57 -5.99 -4.13 -0.60
C ILE A 57 -4.99 -5.23 -0.95
N LEU A 58 -5.06 -6.33 -0.23
CA LEU A 58 -4.08 -7.42 -0.29
C LEU A 58 -4.78 -8.75 -0.51
N ARG A 59 -4.34 -9.51 -1.51
CA ARG A 59 -4.78 -10.89 -1.69
C ARG A 59 -3.99 -11.81 -0.74
N GLY A 60 -4.70 -12.64 0.01
CA GLY A 60 -4.12 -13.78 0.69
C GLY A 60 -4.72 -15.09 0.19
N ASP A 61 -3.87 -16.07 -0.04
CA ASP A 61 -4.24 -17.41 -0.45
C ASP A 61 -4.35 -18.29 0.79
N LYS A 62 -5.37 -19.16 0.83
CA LYS A 62 -5.58 -20.08 1.95
C LYS A 62 -4.39 -21.03 2.05
N GLN A 63 -3.75 -21.07 3.22
CA GLN A 63 -2.74 -22.08 3.51
C GLN A 63 -3.42 -23.44 3.62
N GLN A 64 -3.02 -24.37 2.76
CA GLN A 64 -3.52 -25.75 2.81
C GLN A 64 -2.72 -26.48 3.88
N ALA A 65 -3.37 -26.76 5.02
CA ALA A 65 -2.74 -27.43 6.16
C ALA A 65 -2.43 -28.92 5.88
N ASP A 66 -2.86 -29.47 4.74
CA ASP A 66 -2.82 -30.90 4.49
C ASP A 66 -2.38 -31.20 3.05
N ILE A 67 -1.24 -31.88 2.92
CA ILE A 67 -0.59 -32.27 1.66
C ILE A 67 -1.46 -33.25 0.85
N LEU A 68 -2.49 -33.83 1.48
CA LEU A 68 -3.34 -34.86 0.90
C LEU A 68 -4.68 -34.37 0.35
N ALA A 69 -5.09 -33.13 0.65
CA ALA A 69 -6.34 -32.56 0.14
C ALA A 69 -6.11 -31.78 -1.16
N GLN A 70 -5.73 -32.48 -2.24
CA GLN A 70 -5.77 -31.93 -3.60
C GLN A 70 -7.23 -31.76 -4.05
N SER A 71 -7.91 -30.74 -3.53
CA SER A 71 -9.07 -30.16 -4.19
C SER A 71 -8.63 -28.86 -4.84
N THR A 72 -8.77 -28.81 -6.15
CA THR A 72 -8.19 -27.89 -7.15
C THR A 72 -8.72 -26.46 -7.13
N SER A 73 -9.21 -25.96 -5.99
CA SER A 73 -9.66 -24.57 -5.85
C SER A 73 -8.71 -23.82 -4.92
N SER A 74 -7.81 -23.03 -5.51
CA SER A 74 -7.07 -21.99 -4.78
C SER A 74 -8.09 -21.00 -4.19
N HIS A 75 -8.45 -21.20 -2.93
CA HIS A 75 -9.34 -20.28 -2.22
C HIS A 75 -8.54 -19.04 -1.85
N SER A 76 -8.76 -17.96 -2.57
CA SER A 76 -8.14 -16.67 -2.29
C SER A 76 -9.15 -15.74 -1.63
N SER A 77 -8.67 -14.97 -0.67
CA SER A 77 -9.41 -13.95 0.05
C SER A 77 -8.76 -12.59 -0.17
N ILE A 78 -9.56 -11.53 -0.17
CA ILE A 78 -9.08 -10.16 -0.21
C ILE A 78 -9.18 -9.57 1.20
N PHE A 79 -8.07 -9.03 1.68
CA PHE A 79 -7.94 -8.33 2.95
C PHE A 79 -7.82 -6.84 2.68
N LEU A 80 -8.61 -6.05 3.37
CA LEU A 80 -8.61 -4.60 3.27
C LEU A 80 -8.09 -4.01 4.58
N PHE A 81 -7.05 -3.19 4.49
CA PHE A 81 -6.43 -2.51 5.62
C PHE A 81 -6.62 -1.01 5.41
N ASP A 82 -7.42 -0.39 6.28
CA ASP A 82 -7.65 1.05 6.26
C ASP A 82 -6.53 1.78 7.02
N PHE A 83 -5.83 2.70 6.35
CA PHE A 83 -4.79 3.50 6.99
C PHE A 83 -5.34 4.55 7.95
N ASN A 84 -6.61 4.94 7.83
CA ASN A 84 -7.27 5.88 8.75
C ASN A 84 -7.53 5.28 10.13
N SER A 85 -7.54 3.94 10.23
CA SER A 85 -7.76 3.24 11.50
C SER A 85 -6.60 3.41 12.49
N TYR A 86 -5.43 3.81 12.00
CA TYR A 86 -4.28 4.27 12.77
C TYR A 86 -4.03 5.75 12.48
N LEU A 87 -3.39 6.47 13.40
CA LEU A 87 -2.98 7.87 13.24
C LEU A 87 -1.87 8.04 12.17
N LEU A 88 -1.99 7.42 10.99
CA LEU A 88 -1.15 7.66 9.82
C LEU A 88 -1.49 8.98 9.11
N LYS A 89 -2.45 9.75 9.63
CA LYS A 89 -2.88 11.06 9.11
C LYS A 89 -1.73 12.05 8.88
N GLU A 90 -0.63 11.93 9.62
CA GLU A 90 0.53 12.82 9.47
C GLU A 90 1.49 12.41 8.34
N SER A 91 1.32 11.21 7.78
CA SER A 91 2.28 10.63 6.82
C SER A 91 1.77 10.60 5.39
N PHE A 92 0.46 10.84 5.19
CA PHE A 92 -0.12 11.08 3.88
C PHE A 92 -0.25 12.58 3.68
N PRO A 93 0.15 13.12 2.51
CA PRO A 93 -0.20 14.49 2.18
C PRO A 93 -1.72 14.61 2.26
N THR A 94 -2.20 15.43 3.20
CA THR A 94 -3.57 15.95 3.12
C THR A 94 -3.68 16.58 1.74
N GLU A 95 -4.76 16.26 1.03
CA GLU A 95 -5.07 16.74 -0.32
C GLU A 95 -4.41 18.11 -0.54
N PRO A 96 -3.41 18.22 -1.44
CA PRO A 96 -2.72 19.49 -1.61
C PRO A 96 -3.78 20.51 -1.96
N ASP A 97 -3.81 21.64 -1.24
CA ASP A 97 -4.66 22.79 -1.56
C ASP A 97 -4.47 23.06 -3.06
N LEU A 98 -5.39 22.55 -3.87
CA LEU A 98 -5.31 22.69 -5.31
C LEU A 98 -5.45 24.19 -5.55
N PRO A 99 -4.46 24.85 -6.18
CA PRO A 99 -4.63 26.25 -6.50
C PRO A 99 -5.90 26.38 -7.34
N ASP A 100 -6.78 27.31 -6.95
CA ASP A 100 -8.11 27.58 -7.57
C ASP A 100 -8.07 27.86 -9.09
N LYS A 101 -6.88 27.81 -9.72
CA LYS A 101 -6.64 28.12 -11.12
C LYS A 101 -6.07 26.90 -11.85
N PRO A 102 -6.63 26.52 -13.01
CA PRO A 102 -6.12 25.42 -13.79
C PRO A 102 -4.64 25.66 -14.17
N LEU A 103 -3.80 24.66 -13.92
CA LEU A 103 -2.35 24.63 -14.24
C LEU A 103 -2.02 25.04 -15.68
N GLN A 104 -3.00 25.00 -16.58
CA GLN A 104 -2.87 25.34 -17.99
C GLN A 104 -2.67 26.85 -18.25
N ASP A 105 -2.96 27.72 -17.27
CA ASP A 105 -2.83 29.18 -17.42
C ASP A 105 -1.50 29.75 -16.89
N LEU A 106 -0.64 28.93 -16.29
CA LEU A 106 0.64 29.40 -15.75
C LEU A 106 1.76 29.35 -16.81
N PRO A 107 2.65 30.37 -16.84
CA PRO A 107 3.87 30.35 -17.64
C PRO A 107 4.72 29.10 -17.33
N TRP A 108 5.36 28.52 -18.36
CA TRP A 108 6.08 27.25 -18.27
C TRP A 108 7.07 27.15 -17.08
N MET A 109 7.77 28.23 -16.76
CA MET A 109 8.72 28.26 -15.64
C MET A 109 8.06 28.10 -14.26
N GLU A 110 6.82 28.58 -14.08
CA GLU A 110 6.12 28.45 -12.80
C GLU A 110 5.53 27.05 -12.60
N ARG A 111 5.22 26.34 -13.69
CA ARG A 111 4.77 24.94 -13.63
C ARG A 111 5.84 24.03 -13.05
N CYS A 112 7.10 24.26 -13.40
CA CYS A 112 8.22 23.48 -12.86
C CYS A 112 8.37 23.67 -11.35
N ASN A 113 8.16 24.89 -10.84
CA ASN A 113 8.28 25.18 -9.41
C ASN A 113 7.23 24.49 -8.55
N ASN A 114 6.05 24.16 -9.09
CA ASN A 114 5.03 23.38 -8.39
C ASN A 114 5.36 21.89 -8.31
N PHE A 115 6.17 21.36 -9.23
CA PHE A 115 6.60 19.95 -9.20
C PHE A 115 7.76 19.71 -8.21
N PHE A 116 8.47 20.77 -7.80
CA PHE A 116 9.58 20.73 -6.86
C PHE A 116 9.26 21.32 -5.48
N ARG A 117 7.97 21.57 -5.20
CA ARG A 117 7.52 21.85 -3.83
C ARG A 117 7.03 20.54 -3.22
N ASP A 118 7.58 20.25 -2.05
CA ASP A 118 7.51 19.01 -1.27
C ASP A 118 6.10 18.40 -1.15
#